data_AF-S6UFB0-F1
#
_entry.id   AF-S6UFB0-F1
#
_cell.length_a   1.000
_cell.length_b   1.000
_cell.length_c   1.000
_cell.angle_alpha   90.00
_cell.angle_beta   90.00
_cell.angle_gamma   90.00
#
_symmetry.space_group_name_H-M   'P 1'
#
loop_
_entity.id
_entity.type
_entity.pdbx_description
1 polymer ?
#
loop_
_entity_poly.entity_id
_entity_poly.type
_entity_poly.pdbx_seq_one_letter_code
_entity_poly.pdbx_strand_id
1 'polypeptide(L)' 'ADIRIGAPNAGRTRSELEGLIGFFINTQVLRVQVDERQSFAELLDQVKQVVTGAQSHQELPFEHLVDA' A
#
# COMPACT_ATOMS: atom_id res chain seq x y z
N ALA A 1 -17.36 -0.63 8.57
CA ALA A 1 -16.86 0.62 7.95
C ALA A 1 -15.92 0.31 6.79
N ASP A 2 -15.87 1.15 5.76
CA ASP A 2 -14.92 1.05 4.63
C ASP A 2 -13.88 2.17 4.73
N ILE A 3 -12.61 1.82 4.90
CA ILE A 3 -11.52 2.76 5.17
C ILE A 3 -10.43 2.61 4.11
N ARG A 4 -9.94 3.74 3.57
CA ARG A 4 -8.80 3.80 2.66
C ARG A 4 -7.65 4.55 3.34
N ILE A 5 -6.46 3.96 3.34
CA ILE A 5 -5.27 4.51 3.99
C ILE A 5 -4.15 4.63 2.95
N GLY A 6 -3.57 5.82 2.82
CA GLY A 6 -2.38 6.04 2.02
C GLY A 6 -1.11 5.62 2.77
N ALA A 7 -0.29 4.79 2.14
CA ALA A 7 0.99 4.35 2.69
C ALA A 7 2.12 4.69 1.71
N PRO A 8 2.99 5.66 2.02
CA PRO A 8 4.13 5.99 1.16
C PRO A 8 5.15 4.85 1.17
N ASN A 9 5.63 4.48 -0.02
CA ASN A 9 6.80 3.62 -0.21
C ASN A 9 7.96 4.45 -0.77
N ALA A 10 9.19 4.01 -0.54
CA ALA A 10 10.37 4.75 -1.01
C ALA A 10 10.57 4.70 -2.54
N GLY A 11 9.90 3.76 -3.23
CA GLY A 11 10.05 3.44 -4.66
C GLY A 11 11.49 3.14 -5.10
N ARG A 12 12.36 2.77 -4.17
CA ARG A 12 13.74 2.34 -4.41
C ARG A 12 13.83 0.81 -4.35
N THR A 13 13.11 0.12 -5.23
CA THR A 13 13.06 -1.36 -5.28
C THR A 13 14.30 -1.97 -5.94
N ARG A 14 15.11 -1.15 -6.62
CA ARG A 14 16.36 -1.56 -7.28
C ARG A 14 17.55 -0.85 -6.66
N SER A 15 18.66 -1.57 -6.51
CA SER A 15 19.86 -1.08 -5.81
C SER A 15 20.50 0.13 -6.50
N GLU A 16 20.39 0.24 -7.83
CA GLU A 16 20.90 1.37 -8.61
C GLU A 16 20.23 2.70 -8.24
N LEU A 17 19.03 2.63 -7.65
CA LEU A 17 18.27 3.81 -7.25
C LEU A 17 18.61 4.32 -5.85
N GLU A 18 19.31 3.56 -5.01
CA GLU A 18 19.52 3.89 -3.60
C GLU A 18 20.27 5.22 -3.39
N GLY A 19 21.30 5.47 -4.20
CA GLY A 19 22.15 6.66 -4.10
C GLY A 19 21.70 7.88 -4.92
N LEU A 20 20.60 7.76 -5.68
CA LEU A 20 20.17 8.82 -6.59
C LEU A 20 19.35 9.90 -5.88
N ILE A 21 19.60 11.16 -6.24
CA ILE A 21 18.76 12.31 -5.88
C ILE A 21 17.62 12.39 -6.88
N GLY A 22 16.38 12.35 -6.41
CA GLY A 22 15.17 12.39 -7.24
C GLY A 22 13.92 12.05 -6.45
N PHE A 23 12.75 12.20 -7.10
CA PHE A 23 11.45 11.84 -6.52
C PHE A 23 11.09 10.41 -6.89
N PHE A 24 11.18 9.50 -5.91
CA PHE A 24 10.92 8.07 -6.08
C PHE A 24 9.72 7.58 -5.24
N ILE A 25 9.16 8.44 -4.38
CA ILE A 25 8.09 8.03 -3.49
C ILE A 25 6.85 7.67 -4.31
N ASN A 26 6.29 6.49 -4.08
CA ASN A 26 4.98 6.11 -4.58
C ASN A 26 4.02 5.89 -3.41
N THR A 27 2.75 6.23 -3.57
CA THR A 27 1.73 6.04 -2.52
C THR A 27 0.84 4.85 -2.85
N GLN A 28 0.79 3.87 -1.97
CA GLN A 28 -0.16 2.77 -2.09
C GLN A 28 -1.44 3.11 -1.31
N VAL A 29 -2.60 2.84 -1.92
CA VAL A 29 -3.89 2.94 -1.22
C VAL A 29 -4.30 1.58 -0.72
N LEU A 30 -4.33 1.44 0.60
CA LEU A 30 -4.76 0.22 1.30
C LEU A 30 -6.24 0.36 1.66
N ARG A 31 -7.09 -0.46 1.05
CA ARG A 31 -8.52 -0.52 1.39
C ARG A 31 -8.76 -1.60 2.44
N VAL A 32 -9.36 -1.22 3.57
CA VAL A 32 -9.69 -2.12 4.68
C VAL A 32 -11.19 -2.05 4.94
N GLN A 33 -11.84 -3.21 4.89
CA GLN A 33 -13.20 -3.37 5.44
C GLN A 33 -13.09 -3.72 6.92
N VAL A 34 -13.76 -2.95 7.76
CA VAL A 34 -13.88 -3.22 9.20
C VAL A 34 -15.29 -3.75 9.46
N ASP A 35 -15.37 -4.99 9.92
CA ASP A 35 -16.61 -5.63 10.37
C ASP A 35 -16.60 -5.70 11.90
N GLU A 36 -17.65 -5.17 12.55
CA GLU A 36 -17.76 -5.14 14.01
C GLU A 36 -17.88 -6.53 14.64
N ARG A 37 -18.15 -7.56 13.83
CA ARG A 37 -18.22 -8.96 14.26
C ARG A 37 -16.86 -9.64 14.28
N GLN A 38 -15.83 -9.06 13.64
CA GLN A 38 -14.47 -9.58 13.66
C GLN A 38 -13.76 -9.22 14.96
N SER A 39 -13.00 -10.16 15.49
CA SER A 39 -11.99 -9.88 16.50
C SER A 39 -10.88 -9.01 15.92
N PHE A 40 -10.14 -8.33 16.82
CA PHE A 40 -8.97 -7.56 16.42
C PHE A 40 -7.91 -8.41 15.69
N ALA A 41 -7.73 -9.67 16.10
CA ALA A 41 -6.76 -10.57 15.48
C ALA A 41 -7.14 -10.92 14.03
N GLU A 42 -8.42 -11.15 13.76
CA GLU A 42 -8.93 -11.39 12.40
C GLU A 42 -8.76 -10.14 11.52
N LEU A 43 -9.06 -8.96 12.07
CA LEU A 43 -8.83 -7.70 11.37
C LEU A 43 -7.34 -7.49 11.05
N LEU A 44 -6.45 -7.80 11.99
CA LEU A 44 -5.00 -7.68 11.79
C LEU A 44 -4.49 -8.62 10.69
N ASP A 45 -4.97 -9.87 10.66
CA ASP A 45 -4.57 -10.81 9.61
C ASP A 45 -5.07 -10.36 8.24
N GLN A 46 -6.32 -9.87 8.16
CA GLN A 46 -6.87 -9.27 6.94
C GLN A 46 -6.01 -8.08 6.47
N VAL A 47 -5.65 -7.16 7.37
CA VAL A 47 -4.79 -6.00 7.04
C VAL A 47 -3.42 -6.48 6.55
N LYS A 48 -2.82 -7.49 7.17
CA LYS A 48 -1.54 -8.06 6.74
C LYS A 48 -1.63 -8.62 5.31
N GLN A 49 -2.70 -9.33 4.98
CA GLN A 49 -2.94 -9.84 3.64
C GLN A 49 -3.07 -8.70 2.61
N VAL A 50 -3.82 -7.64 2.94
CA VAL A 50 -3.96 -6.44 2.11
C VAL A 50 -2.61 -5.77 1.86
N VAL A 51 -1.82 -5.55 2.91
CA VAL A 51 -0.49 -4.91 2.80
C VAL A 51 0.44 -5.76 1.94
N THR A 52 0.50 -7.07 2.17
CA THR A 52 1.40 -7.97 1.41
C THR A 52 0.98 -8.06 -0.07
N GLY A 53 -0.32 -8.09 -0.36
CA GLY A 53 -0.83 -8.07 -1.73
C GLY A 53 -0.56 -6.75 -2.44
N ALA A 54 -0.73 -5.62 -1.75
CA ALA A 54 -0.36 -4.29 -2.27
C ALA A 54 1.13 -4.22 -2.58
N GLN A 55 1.98 -4.76 -1.70
CA GLN A 55 3.42 -4.81 -1.90
C GLN A 55 3.86 -5.55 -3.18
N SER A 56 3.02 -6.44 -3.72
CA SER A 56 3.30 -7.13 -4.98
C SER A 56 3.09 -6.24 -6.22
N HIS A 57 2.46 -5.07 -6.06
CA HIS A 57 2.10 -4.14 -7.13
C HIS A 57 2.66 -2.72 -6.90
N GLN A 58 3.76 -2.59 -6.13
CA GLN A 58 4.36 -1.31 -5.73
C GLN A 58 4.82 -0.41 -6.89
N GLU A 59 4.99 -0.99 -8.08
CA GLU A 59 5.44 -0.28 -9.28
C GLU A 59 4.32 0.48 -9.99
N LEU A 60 3.05 0.26 -9.63
CA LEU A 60 1.93 1.00 -10.21
C LEU A 60 1.90 2.43 -9.62
N PRO A 61 2.09 3.48 -10.44
CA PRO A 61 2.03 4.86 -9.95
C PRO A 61 0.63 5.17 -9.41
N PHE A 62 0.58 5.89 -8.29
CA PHE A 62 -0.68 6.30 -7.67
C PHE A 62 -1.58 7.09 -8.62
N GLU A 63 -0.99 7.92 -9.48
CA GLU A 63 -1.71 8.77 -10.43
C GLU A 63 -2.57 7.92 -11.39
N HIS A 64 -2.04 6.79 -11.87
CA HIS A 64 -2.78 5.88 -12.74
C HIS A 64 -3.95 5.18 -12.02
N LEU A 65 -3.90 5.05 -10.69
CA LEU A 65 -5.02 4.52 -9.89
C LEU A 65 -6.13 5.54 -9.70
N VAL A 66 -5.83 6.84 -9.76
CA VAL A 66 -6.82 7.92 -9.61
C VAL A 66 -7.58 8.15 -10.90
N ASP A 67 -6.92 7.98 -12.04
CA ASP A 67 -7.50 8.20 -13.37
C ASP A 67 -8.42 7.06 -13.85
N ALA A 68 -8.40 5.90 -13.18
CA ALA A 68 -9.19 4.70 -13.50
C ALA A 68 -10.53 4.66 -12.75
#